data_AF-A0A222FB12-F1
#
_entry.id   AF-A0A222FB12-F1
#
_cell.length_a   1.000
_cell.length_b   1.000
_cell.length_c   1.000
_cell.angle_alpha   90.00
_cell.angle_beta   90.00
_cell.angle_gamma   90.00
#
_symmetry.space_group_name_H-M   'P 1'
#
loop_
_entity.id
_entity.type
_entity.pdbx_description
1 polymer ?
#
loop_
_entity_poly.entity_id
_entity_poly.type
_entity_poly.pdbx_seq_one_letter_code
_entity_poly.pdbx_strand_id
1 'polypeptide(L)'
;MSEQQSESGKGHGSDIVIRLTRYAQIPMLIGLAGAMVLFLITFFVDIYDAVQTFEFLDRKKTILLILNLLDMVFIANLLIMVATNTYNTFRLKRSVHGDDYIQQGEKAYRRMKHRIVSTIIIISSIHVLSELLEFSQTSPLQVAALFGFHLILLATYVVTNVFRAND
;
A
#
# COMPACT_ATOMS: atom_id res chain seq x y z
N MET A 1 -20.62 44.52 -29.35
CA MET A 1 -20.95 43.22 -29.98
C MET A 1 -19.64 42.64 -30.51
N SER A 2 -18.83 42.09 -29.61
CA SER A 2 -17.48 41.59 -29.93
C SER A 2 -16.85 40.98 -28.66
N GLU A 3 -17.40 39.87 -28.18
CA GLU A 3 -16.81 39.11 -27.06
C GLU A 3 -17.23 37.63 -27.09
N GLN A 4 -17.22 37.02 -28.28
CA GLN A 4 -17.64 35.61 -28.41
C GLN A 4 -16.73 34.78 -29.33
N GLN A 5 -15.45 35.10 -29.39
CA GLN A 5 -14.53 34.37 -30.26
C GLN A 5 -13.11 34.28 -29.69
N SER A 6 -12.92 33.52 -28.60
CA SER A 6 -11.60 32.96 -28.25
C SER A 6 -11.66 31.83 -27.21
N GLU A 7 -12.48 30.79 -27.38
CA GLU A 7 -12.29 29.52 -26.65
C GLU A 7 -12.66 28.30 -27.51
N SER A 8 -12.04 28.16 -28.69
CA SER A 8 -12.23 26.99 -29.56
C SER A 8 -10.90 26.38 -30.00
N GLY A 9 -10.01 26.07 -29.04
CA GLY A 9 -8.67 25.55 -29.34
C GLY A 9 -8.06 24.54 -28.35
N LYS A 10 -8.82 23.98 -27.39
CA LYS A 10 -8.32 22.98 -26.42
C LYS A 10 -9.11 21.66 -26.45
N GLY A 11 -9.53 21.20 -27.62
CA GLY A 11 -10.33 19.97 -27.75
C GLY A 11 -9.60 18.93 -28.58
N HIS A 12 -9.12 17.85 -27.95
CA HIS A 12 -8.92 16.48 -28.45
C HIS A 12 -7.88 15.71 -27.60
N GLY A 13 -6.79 16.35 -27.17
CA GLY A 13 -5.74 15.71 -26.37
C GLY A 13 -6.13 15.42 -24.92
N SER A 14 -6.83 16.35 -24.27
CA SER A 14 -7.29 16.22 -22.87
C SER A 14 -8.23 15.03 -22.68
N ASP A 15 -9.14 14.82 -23.65
CA ASP A 15 -10.15 13.76 -23.57
C ASP A 15 -9.54 12.36 -23.72
N ILE A 16 -8.47 12.24 -24.52
CA ILE A 16 -7.75 10.97 -24.70
C ILE A 16 -7.04 10.61 -23.39
N VAL A 17 -6.37 11.56 -22.74
CA VAL A 17 -5.68 11.35 -21.45
C VAL A 17 -6.68 10.95 -20.36
N ILE A 18 -7.83 11.62 -20.28
CA ILE A 18 -8.88 11.32 -19.29
C ILE A 18 -9.50 9.93 -19.53
N ARG A 19 -9.75 9.57 -20.80
CA ARG A 19 -10.26 8.24 -21.15
C ARG A 19 -9.24 7.14 -20.85
N LEU A 20 -7.97 7.34 -21.22
CA LEU A 20 -6.89 6.38 -20.94
C LEU A 20 -6.71 6.18 -19.43
N THR A 21 -6.66 7.26 -18.64
CA THR A 21 -6.57 7.12 -17.18
C THR A 21 -7.78 6.42 -16.58
N ARG A 22 -8.98 6.55 -17.15
CA ARG A 22 -10.17 5.80 -16.68
C ARG A 22 -10.06 4.31 -17.00
N TYR A 23 -9.70 3.95 -18.23
CA TYR A 23 -9.59 2.53 -18.61
C TYR A 23 -8.44 1.84 -17.89
N ALA A 24 -7.35 2.53 -17.59
CA ALA A 24 -6.22 2.00 -16.84
C ALA A 24 -6.58 1.57 -15.39
N GLN A 25 -7.63 2.13 -14.79
CA GLN A 25 -8.05 1.76 -13.43
C GLN A 25 -8.68 0.35 -13.35
N ILE A 26 -9.33 -0.10 -14.42
CA ILE A 26 -10.01 -1.41 -14.47
C ILE A 26 -9.04 -2.59 -14.38
N PRO A 27 -7.99 -2.71 -15.22
CA PRO A 27 -7.05 -3.82 -15.14
C PRO A 27 -6.28 -3.80 -13.82
N MET A 28 -6.00 -2.62 -13.27
CA MET A 28 -5.35 -2.50 -11.96
C MET A 28 -6.23 -3.08 -10.84
N LEU A 29 -7.54 -2.81 -10.85
CA LEU A 29 -8.47 -3.38 -9.87
C LEU A 29 -8.59 -4.90 -10.01
N ILE A 30 -8.62 -5.42 -11.24
CA ILE A 30 -8.63 -6.86 -11.50
C ILE A 30 -7.34 -7.52 -11.01
N GLY A 31 -6.19 -6.93 -11.34
CA GLY A 31 -4.89 -7.43 -10.87
C GLY A 31 -4.79 -7.44 -9.35
N LEU A 32 -5.32 -6.42 -8.69
CA LEU A 32 -5.32 -6.31 -7.23
C LEU A 32 -6.25 -7.33 -6.57
N ALA A 33 -7.42 -7.60 -7.16
CA ALA A 33 -8.30 -8.68 -6.73
C ALA A 33 -7.63 -10.05 -6.91
N GLY A 34 -6.96 -10.28 -8.04
CA GLY A 34 -6.18 -11.51 -8.27
C GLY A 34 -5.06 -11.69 -7.26
N ALA A 35 -4.28 -10.64 -6.98
CA ALA A 35 -3.24 -10.65 -5.95
C ALA A 35 -3.82 -10.97 -4.56
N MET A 36 -5.00 -10.43 -4.23
CA MET A 36 -5.70 -10.73 -2.97
C MET A 36 -6.06 -12.22 -2.84
N VAL A 37 -6.56 -12.83 -3.93
CA VAL A 37 -6.87 -14.27 -3.96
C VAL A 37 -5.61 -15.11 -3.80
N LEU A 38 -4.51 -14.73 -4.47
CA LEU A 38 -3.23 -15.42 -4.33
C LEU A 38 -2.73 -15.36 -2.88
N PHE A 39 -2.72 -14.18 -2.25
CA PHE A 39 -2.35 -14.04 -0.84
C PHE A 39 -3.21 -14.91 0.08
N LEU A 40 -4.53 -14.96 -0.17
CA LEU A 40 -5.43 -15.79 0.61
C LEU A 40 -5.09 -17.27 0.49
N ILE A 41 -4.81 -17.76 -0.73
CA ILE A 41 -4.42 -19.16 -0.95
C ILE A 41 -3.10 -19.45 -0.25
N THR A 42 -2.07 -18.63 -0.46
CA THR A 42 -0.75 -18.83 0.16
C THR A 42 -0.84 -18.83 1.69
N PHE A 43 -1.64 -17.93 2.28
CA PHE A 43 -1.85 -17.89 3.73
C PHE A 43 -2.38 -19.23 4.28
N PHE A 44 -3.35 -19.85 3.61
CA PHE A 44 -3.87 -21.16 4.03
C PHE A 44 -2.88 -22.29 3.75
N VAL A 45 -2.11 -22.22 2.67
CA VAL A 45 -1.05 -23.19 2.37
C VAL A 45 0.03 -23.18 3.46
N ASP A 46 0.51 -22.00 3.86
CA ASP A 46 1.53 -21.88 4.92
C ASP A 46 1.05 -22.46 6.26
N ILE A 47 -0.22 -22.24 6.59
CA ILE A 47 -0.84 -22.85 7.79
C ILE A 47 -0.93 -24.38 7.63
N TYR A 48 -1.38 -24.85 6.47
CA TYR A 48 -1.51 -26.27 6.21
C TYR A 48 -0.15 -26.98 6.28
N ASP A 49 0.87 -26.41 5.67
CA ASP A 49 2.24 -26.92 5.68
C ASP A 49 2.77 -26.99 7.11
N ALA A 50 2.60 -25.94 7.91
CA ALA A 50 3.03 -25.92 9.31
C ALA A 50 2.37 -27.03 10.16
N VAL A 51 1.12 -27.38 9.87
CA VAL A 51 0.43 -28.49 10.53
C VAL A 51 1.01 -29.84 10.09
N GLN A 52 1.30 -30.02 8.80
CA GLN A 52 1.85 -31.27 8.26
C GLN A 52 3.28 -31.54 8.75
N THR A 53 4.11 -30.51 8.89
CA THR A 53 5.51 -30.63 9.31
C THR A 53 5.70 -30.55 10.82
N PHE A 54 4.62 -30.40 11.61
CA PHE A 54 4.65 -30.25 13.06
C PHE A 54 5.56 -29.11 13.55
N GLU A 55 5.73 -28.06 12.74
CA GLU A 55 6.65 -26.96 13.08
C GLU A 55 6.23 -26.17 14.31
N PHE A 56 4.95 -26.23 14.65
CA PHE A 56 4.41 -25.64 15.87
C PHE A 56 4.93 -26.27 17.17
N LEU A 57 5.60 -27.42 17.10
CA LEU A 57 6.26 -28.03 18.27
C LEU A 57 7.58 -27.34 18.63
N ASP A 58 8.21 -26.68 17.66
CA ASP A 58 9.40 -25.86 17.89
C ASP A 58 8.98 -24.40 18.13
N ARG A 59 9.37 -23.86 19.30
CA ARG A 59 9.03 -22.50 19.71
C ARG A 59 9.54 -21.44 18.72
N LYS A 60 10.76 -21.60 18.20
CA LYS A 60 11.35 -20.64 17.26
C LYS A 60 10.60 -20.69 15.93
N LYS A 61 10.36 -21.89 15.39
CA LYS A 61 9.60 -22.05 14.15
C LYS A 61 8.18 -21.52 14.25
N THR A 62 7.52 -21.72 15.38
CA THR A 62 6.18 -21.17 15.65
C THR A 62 6.17 -19.64 15.57
N ILE A 63 7.17 -18.99 16.18
CA ILE A 63 7.27 -17.53 16.14
C ILE A 63 7.47 -17.04 14.71
N LEU A 64 8.35 -17.70 13.95
CA LEU A 64 8.62 -17.34 12.55
C LEU A 64 7.40 -17.52 11.64
N LEU A 65 6.68 -18.63 11.80
CA LEU A 65 5.42 -18.86 11.10
C LEU A 65 4.42 -17.72 11.37
N ILE A 66 4.20 -17.37 12.64
CA ILE A 66 3.29 -16.28 13.00
C ILE A 66 3.75 -14.95 12.39
N LEU A 67 5.06 -14.69 12.36
CA LEU A 67 5.62 -13.47 11.81
C LEU A 67 5.43 -13.37 10.29
N ASN A 68 5.62 -14.48 9.56
CA ASN A 68 5.33 -14.57 8.13
C ASN A 68 3.83 -14.38 7.83
N LEU A 69 2.96 -15.05 8.59
CA LEU A 69 1.51 -14.88 8.46
C LEU A 69 1.05 -13.45 8.75
N LEU A 70 1.65 -12.79 9.75
CA LEU A 70 1.38 -11.39 10.05
C LEU A 70 1.79 -10.48 8.88
N ASP A 71 2.98 -10.69 8.29
CA ASP A 71 3.46 -9.89 7.15
C ASP A 71 2.47 -9.97 5.96
N MET A 72 2.03 -11.18 5.59
CA MET A 72 1.00 -11.35 4.56
C MET A 72 -0.28 -10.58 4.86
N VAL A 73 -0.75 -10.58 6.11
CA VAL A 73 -1.95 -9.83 6.53
C VAL A 73 -1.72 -8.32 6.41
N PHE A 74 -0.54 -7.80 6.76
CA PHE A 74 -0.23 -6.39 6.61
C PHE A 74 -0.16 -5.96 5.14
N ILE A 75 0.43 -6.79 4.27
CA ILE A 75 0.42 -6.57 2.82
C ILE A 75 -1.01 -6.60 2.30
N ALA A 76 -1.83 -7.58 2.71
CA ALA A 76 -3.25 -7.64 2.33
C ALA A 76 -4.01 -6.38 2.76
N ASN A 77 -3.78 -5.86 3.96
CA ASN A 77 -4.38 -4.61 4.43
C ASN A 77 -3.99 -3.40 3.55
N LEU A 78 -2.74 -3.34 3.09
CA LEU A 78 -2.32 -2.35 2.09
C LEU A 78 -3.04 -2.53 0.76
N LEU A 79 -3.13 -3.76 0.25
CA LEU A 79 -3.81 -4.05 -1.01
C LEU A 79 -5.30 -3.65 -0.95
N ILE A 80 -6.01 -3.98 0.13
CA ILE A 80 -7.41 -3.57 0.35
C ILE A 80 -7.53 -2.05 0.34
N MET A 81 -6.61 -1.37 1.02
CA MET A 81 -6.60 0.07 1.09
C MET A 81 -6.43 0.71 -0.30
N VAL A 82 -5.45 0.22 -1.08
CA VAL A 82 -5.20 0.68 -2.45
C VAL A 82 -6.39 0.34 -3.37
N ALA A 83 -6.99 -0.83 -3.23
CA ALA A 83 -8.14 -1.29 -4.01
C ALA A 83 -9.34 -0.38 -3.77
N THR A 84 -9.63 -0.10 -2.50
CA THR A 84 -10.73 0.75 -2.08
C THR A 84 -10.53 2.18 -2.60
N ASN A 85 -9.31 2.72 -2.53
CA ASN A 85 -9.02 4.04 -3.09
C ASN A 85 -9.17 4.08 -4.62
N THR A 86 -8.68 3.06 -5.31
CA THR A 86 -8.81 2.91 -6.77
C THR A 86 -10.27 2.87 -7.18
N TYR A 87 -11.07 2.03 -6.53
CA TYR A 87 -12.50 1.90 -6.78
C TYR A 87 -13.25 3.21 -6.51
N ASN A 88 -12.97 3.87 -5.38
CA ASN A 88 -13.58 5.15 -5.06
C ASN A 88 -13.23 6.22 -6.09
N THR A 89 -11.97 6.31 -6.54
CA THR A 89 -11.55 7.26 -7.57
C THR A 89 -12.28 7.02 -8.90
N PHE A 90 -12.41 5.75 -9.30
CA PHE A 90 -13.17 5.36 -10.50
C PHE A 90 -14.65 5.80 -10.39
N ARG A 91 -15.27 5.61 -9.22
CA ARG A 91 -16.67 6.01 -8.96
C ARG A 91 -16.85 7.54 -8.88
N LEU A 92 -15.99 8.24 -8.15
CA LEU A 92 -15.98 9.69 -7.98
C LEU A 92 -15.90 10.41 -9.33
N LYS A 93 -15.04 9.94 -10.25
CA LYS A 93 -14.93 10.44 -11.64
C LYS A 93 -16.18 10.19 -12.50
N ARG A 94 -17.16 9.41 -12.03
CA ARG A 94 -18.43 9.14 -12.72
C ARG A 94 -19.59 9.95 -12.12
N SER A 95 -19.53 10.33 -10.84
CA SER A 95 -20.66 10.88 -10.10
C SER A 95 -20.56 12.36 -9.72
N VAL A 96 -19.36 12.94 -9.64
CA VAL A 96 -19.15 14.33 -9.15
C VAL A 96 -18.51 15.19 -10.25
N HIS A 97 -19.01 16.41 -10.44
CA HIS A 97 -18.50 17.39 -11.40
C HIS A 97 -18.06 18.66 -10.66
N GLY A 98 -17.08 19.39 -11.21
CA GLY A 98 -16.63 20.68 -10.66
C GLY A 98 -15.73 20.59 -9.42
N ASP A 99 -15.74 21.65 -8.60
CA ASP A 99 -14.80 21.85 -7.47
C ASP A 99 -14.94 20.83 -6.34
N ASP A 100 -16.14 20.26 -6.17
CA ASP A 100 -16.40 19.20 -5.17
C ASP A 100 -15.61 17.92 -5.47
N TYR A 101 -15.37 17.60 -6.75
CA TYR A 101 -14.55 16.47 -7.14
C TYR A 101 -13.09 16.69 -6.71
N ILE A 102 -12.55 17.90 -6.91
CA ILE A 102 -11.16 18.23 -6.58
C ILE A 102 -10.94 18.19 -5.06
N GLN A 103 -11.82 18.81 -4.27
CA GLN A 103 -11.70 18.77 -2.81
C GLN A 103 -11.80 17.36 -2.23
N GLN A 104 -12.71 16.52 -2.75
CA GLN A 104 -12.85 15.15 -2.28
C GLN A 104 -11.65 14.28 -2.66
N GLY A 105 -11.10 14.47 -3.88
CA GLY A 105 -9.89 13.81 -4.33
C GLY A 105 -8.67 14.15 -3.47
N GLU A 106 -8.48 15.43 -3.15
CA GLU A 106 -7.35 15.87 -2.33
C GLU A 106 -7.43 15.35 -0.89
N LYS A 107 -8.61 15.40 -0.27
CA LYS A 107 -8.83 14.82 1.06
C LYS A 107 -8.59 13.30 1.07
N ALA A 108 -9.04 12.58 0.02
CA ALA A 108 -8.84 11.14 -0.12
C ALA A 108 -7.35 10.79 -0.29
N TYR A 109 -6.63 11.52 -1.15
CA TYR A 109 -5.19 11.37 -1.34
C TYR A 109 -4.42 11.60 -0.04
N ARG A 110 -4.77 12.65 0.71
CA ARG A 110 -4.11 12.97 1.97
C ARG A 110 -4.32 11.89 3.04
N ARG A 111 -5.52 11.30 3.12
CA ARG A 111 -5.78 10.14 4.01
C ARG A 111 -5.03 8.89 3.56
N MET A 112 -4.92 8.67 2.25
CA MET A 112 -4.19 7.53 1.72
C MET A 112 -2.69 7.64 2.03
N LYS A 113 -2.09 8.82 1.84
CA LYS A 113 -0.65 9.03 2.05
C LYS A 113 -0.19 8.59 3.44
N HIS A 114 -0.90 9.01 4.49
CA HIS A 114 -0.50 8.70 5.87
C HIS A 114 -0.66 7.24 6.23
N ARG A 115 -1.75 6.62 5.80
CA ARG A 115 -2.03 5.21 6.08
C ARG A 115 -1.02 4.30 5.38
N ILE A 116 -0.68 4.57 4.11
CA ILE A 116 0.34 3.79 3.39
C ILE A 116 1.70 3.87 4.11
N VAL A 117 2.16 5.07 4.44
CA VAL A 117 3.47 5.26 5.09
C VAL A 117 3.50 4.58 6.47
N SER A 118 2.44 4.71 7.26
CA SER A 118 2.33 4.04 8.56
C SER A 118 2.38 2.51 8.43
N THR A 119 1.67 1.92 7.47
CA THR A 119 1.68 0.48 7.29
C THR A 119 3.03 -0.04 6.77
N ILE A 120 3.71 0.70 5.88
CA ILE A 120 5.07 0.34 5.43
C ILE A 120 6.05 0.30 6.61
N ILE A 121 5.97 1.28 7.53
CA ILE A 121 6.81 1.29 8.72
C ILE A 121 6.52 0.07 9.60
N ILE A 122 5.24 -0.26 9.85
CA ILE A 122 4.86 -1.42 10.66
C ILE A 122 5.38 -2.72 10.03
N ILE A 123 5.20 -2.92 8.72
CA ILE A 123 5.73 -4.09 7.99
C ILE A 123 7.25 -4.17 8.18
N SER A 124 7.95 -3.06 7.98
CA SER A 124 9.40 -3.00 8.15
C SER A 124 9.83 -3.31 9.59
N SER A 125 9.07 -2.89 10.62
CA SER A 125 9.36 -3.24 12.02
C SER A 125 9.27 -4.74 12.28
N ILE A 126 8.24 -5.40 11.74
CA ILE A 126 8.03 -6.85 11.90
C ILE A 126 9.17 -7.63 11.23
N HIS A 127 9.56 -7.22 10.03
CA HIS A 127 10.64 -7.87 9.30
C HIS A 127 11.99 -7.74 10.03
N VAL A 128 12.31 -6.56 10.57
CA VAL A 128 13.51 -6.37 11.41
C VAL A 128 13.47 -7.25 12.66
N LEU A 129 12.31 -7.39 13.31
CA LEU A 129 12.16 -8.26 14.47
C LEU A 129 12.36 -9.74 14.11
N SER A 130 11.87 -10.18 12.93
CA SER A 130 12.07 -11.55 12.43
C SER A 130 13.54 -11.89 12.30
N GLU A 131 14.27 -11.06 11.57
CA GLU A 131 15.69 -11.27 11.27
C GLU A 131 16.56 -11.16 12.52
N LEU A 132 16.17 -10.33 13.49
CA LEU A 132 16.83 -10.27 14.80
C LEU A 132 16.63 -11.55 15.62
N LEU A 133 15.50 -12.24 15.47
CA LEU A 133 15.24 -13.52 16.14
C LEU A 133 15.95 -14.70 15.45
N GLU A 134 16.20 -14.57 14.14
CA GLU A 134 16.91 -15.54 13.29
C GLU A 134 18.43 -15.36 13.27
N PHE A 135 19.00 -14.47 14.09
CA PHE A 135 20.41 -14.02 14.12
C PHE A 135 21.50 -15.11 13.98
N SER A 136 21.17 -16.38 14.21
CA SER A 136 22.03 -17.52 13.90
C SER A 136 22.23 -17.82 12.41
N GLN A 137 21.33 -17.37 11.53
CA GLN A 137 21.34 -17.67 10.08
C GLN A 137 21.62 -16.42 9.22
N THR A 138 21.49 -15.22 9.79
CA THR A 138 21.61 -13.95 9.07
C THR A 138 22.94 -13.26 9.38
N SER A 139 23.60 -12.68 8.36
CA SER A 139 24.86 -11.96 8.56
C SER A 139 24.64 -10.71 9.44
N PRO A 140 25.54 -10.41 10.41
CA PRO A 140 25.43 -9.20 11.23
C PRO A 140 25.31 -7.90 10.41
N LEU A 141 25.96 -7.87 9.24
CA LEU A 141 25.88 -6.73 8.32
C LEU A 141 24.49 -6.58 7.70
N GLN A 142 23.82 -7.68 7.37
CA GLN A 142 22.47 -7.66 6.82
C GLN A 142 21.47 -7.16 7.86
N VAL A 143 21.54 -7.67 9.09
CA VAL A 143 20.67 -7.24 10.19
C VAL A 143 20.90 -5.75 10.52
N ALA A 144 22.16 -5.30 10.54
CA ALA A 144 22.48 -3.89 10.74
C ALA A 144 21.96 -2.99 9.61
N ALA A 145 22.06 -3.43 8.36
CA ALA A 145 21.52 -2.70 7.20
C ALA A 145 19.99 -2.60 7.26
N LEU A 146 19.31 -3.69 7.64
CA LEU A 146 17.85 -3.75 7.77
C LEU A 146 17.35 -2.82 8.89
N PHE A 147 18.02 -2.86 10.04
CA PHE A 147 17.75 -1.96 11.15
C PHE A 147 18.01 -0.50 10.76
N GLY A 148 19.11 -0.22 10.07
CA GLY A 148 19.43 1.11 9.55
C GLY A 148 18.37 1.63 8.57
N PHE A 149 17.92 0.80 7.64
CA PHE A 149 16.83 1.12 6.73
C PHE A 149 15.53 1.45 7.48
N HIS A 150 15.17 0.64 8.47
CA HIS A 150 13.98 0.87 9.28
C HIS A 150 14.05 2.21 10.05
N LEU A 151 15.21 2.54 10.62
CA LEU A 151 15.43 3.83 11.27
C LEU A 151 15.29 5.01 10.30
N ILE A 152 15.77 4.88 9.07
CA ILE A 152 15.61 5.91 8.03
C ILE A 152 14.12 6.11 7.71
N LEU A 153 13.35 5.03 7.54
CA LEU A 153 11.91 5.12 7.31
C LEU A 153 11.18 5.80 8.47
N LEU A 154 11.50 5.42 9.71
CA LEU A 154 10.92 6.00 10.91
C LEU A 154 11.27 7.49 11.03
N ALA A 155 12.54 7.85 10.87
CA ALA A 155 13.01 9.24 10.91
C ALA A 155 12.31 10.09 9.84
N THR A 156 12.23 9.59 8.60
CA THR A 156 11.55 10.28 7.49
C THR A 156 10.08 10.54 7.83
N TYR A 157 9.40 9.56 8.42
CA TYR A 157 8.00 9.72 8.82
C TYR A 157 7.82 10.72 9.96
N VAL A 158 8.62 10.61 11.01
CA VAL A 158 8.56 11.53 12.16
C VAL A 158 8.84 12.95 11.70
N VAL A 159 9.90 13.19 10.93
CA VAL A 159 10.21 14.50 10.35
C VAL A 159 9.01 15.00 9.54
N THR A 160 8.54 14.24 8.56
CA THR A 160 7.44 14.66 7.69
C THR A 160 6.13 14.93 8.45
N ASN A 161 5.87 14.20 9.54
CA ASN A 161 4.64 14.34 10.31
C ASN A 161 4.72 15.45 11.37
N VAL A 162 5.87 15.61 12.04
CA VAL A 162 6.13 16.67 13.04
C VAL A 162 6.14 18.03 12.38
N PHE A 163 6.83 18.19 11.23
CA PHE A 163 6.81 19.46 10.50
C PHE A 163 5.39 19.87 10.12
N ARG A 164 4.55 18.90 9.77
CA ARG A 164 3.17 19.14 9.38
C ARG A 164 2.18 19.29 10.54
N ALA A 165 2.63 19.12 11.78
CA ALA A 165 1.84 19.40 12.98
C ALA A 165 2.12 20.82 13.53
N ASN A 166 3.20 21.46 13.07
CA ASN A 166 3.58 22.82 13.42
C ASN A 166 3.16 23.88 12.37
N ASP A 167 2.50 23.45 11.29
CA ASP A 167 1.84 24.28 10.25
C ASP A 167 0.31 24.13 10.36
#